data_AF-A0A8H6HMY8-F1
#
_entry.id   AF-A0A8H6HMY8-F1
#
_cell.length_a   1.000
_cell.length_b   1.000
_cell.length_c   1.000
_cell.angle_alpha   90.00
_cell.angle_beta   90.00
_cell.angle_gamma   90.00
#
_symmetry.space_group_name_H-M   'P 1'
#
loop_
_entity.id
_entity.type
_entity.pdbx_description
1 polymer ?
#
loop_
_entity_poly.entity_id
_entity_poly.type
_entity_poly.pdbx_seq_one_letter_code
_entity_poly.pdbx_strand_id
1 'polypeptide(L)'
;MSSPTTPRRTRKDSKVNFQLPPLITAIKEGWQLTGENGAIVSSLLAGVAAQLLGFFKSTDSYQHAGNGLQRFIVVSCYWAMIFNIGAAISSFVMMDYLGEVPYYAAKNPDTKENPEAALPEIGRVPGTANHLLQRYSGSPGIWFCISLHWLTCLFLGILTLIMAIMAYVWAEEVLWMKLTTLGATMWIVIPPFILVAWQRRN
;
A
#
# COMPACT_ATOMS: atom_id res chain seq x y z
N MET A 1 59.74 -8.69 -16.10
CA MET A 1 58.60 -9.02 -15.22
C MET A 1 57.80 -7.75 -15.01
N SER A 2 56.80 -7.50 -15.85
CA SER A 2 55.90 -6.34 -15.76
C SER A 2 54.75 -6.67 -14.83
N SER A 3 54.60 -5.87 -13.76
CA SER A 3 53.50 -6.01 -12.79
C SER A 3 52.15 -5.73 -13.47
N PRO A 4 51.09 -6.50 -13.20
CA PRO A 4 49.77 -6.23 -13.73
C PRO A 4 49.20 -4.97 -13.05
N THR A 5 48.89 -3.95 -13.84
CA THR A 5 48.15 -2.77 -13.40
C THR A 5 46.71 -3.14 -13.11
N THR A 6 46.36 -3.22 -11.83
CA THR A 6 44.98 -3.41 -11.37
C THR A 6 44.11 -2.25 -11.87
N PRO A 7 42.96 -2.51 -12.51
CA PRO A 7 42.08 -1.43 -12.97
C PRO A 7 41.53 -0.65 -11.77
N ARG A 8 41.81 0.66 -11.77
CA ARG A 8 41.37 1.63 -10.77
C ARG A 8 39.85 1.69 -10.80
N ARG A 9 39.17 1.32 -9.70
CA ARG A 9 37.72 1.51 -9.52
C ARG A 9 37.38 2.97 -9.83
N THR A 10 36.79 3.23 -10.99
CA THR A 10 36.25 4.54 -11.34
C THR A 10 35.11 4.84 -10.37
N ARG A 11 35.26 5.92 -9.61
CA ARG A 11 34.23 6.44 -8.71
C ARG A 11 32.96 6.65 -9.54
N LYS A 12 31.84 6.01 -9.17
CA LYS A 12 30.54 6.28 -9.79
C LYS A 12 30.11 7.68 -9.37
N ASP A 13 30.56 8.70 -10.09
CA ASP A 13 30.14 10.07 -9.86
C ASP A 13 28.67 10.21 -10.27
N SER A 14 27.79 10.72 -9.41
CA SER A 14 26.40 10.97 -9.80
C SER A 14 26.31 12.26 -10.64
N LYS A 15 25.57 12.24 -11.76
CA LYS A 15 25.30 13.48 -12.52
C LYS A 15 24.33 14.32 -11.68
N VAL A 16 24.80 15.46 -11.16
CA VAL A 16 24.00 16.37 -10.32
C VAL A 16 22.80 16.96 -11.08
N ASN A 17 22.90 17.10 -12.41
CA ASN A 17 21.84 17.67 -13.26
C ASN A 17 20.99 16.59 -13.98
N PHE A 18 20.87 15.39 -13.42
CA PHE A 18 20.05 14.33 -14.02
C PHE A 18 18.55 14.63 -13.90
N GLN A 19 17.80 14.50 -14.99
CA GLN A 19 16.33 14.59 -15.00
C GLN A 19 15.74 13.24 -15.40
N LEU A 20 14.66 12.81 -14.73
CA LEU A 20 13.94 11.60 -15.13
C LEU A 20 13.13 11.84 -16.40
N PRO A 21 12.93 10.79 -17.22
CA PRO A 21 11.97 10.86 -18.32
C PRO A 21 10.57 11.25 -17.82
N PRO A 22 9.81 12.09 -18.57
CA PRO A 22 8.51 12.60 -18.13
C PRO A 22 7.51 11.51 -17.72
N LEU A 23 7.52 10.35 -18.38
CA LEU A 23 6.68 9.21 -18.04
C LEU A 23 6.99 8.65 -16.64
N ILE A 24 8.26 8.52 -16.28
CA ILE A 24 8.66 8.00 -14.96
C ILE A 24 8.32 9.02 -13.88
N THR A 25 8.46 10.32 -14.17
CA THR A 25 8.02 11.40 -13.29
C THR A 25 6.53 11.31 -13.02
N ALA A 26 5.70 11.17 -14.06
CA ALA A 26 4.24 11.02 -13.92
C ALA A 26 3.84 9.77 -13.12
N ILE A 27 4.50 8.63 -13.35
CA ILE A 27 4.24 7.39 -12.59
C ILE A 27 4.61 7.59 -11.11
N LYS A 28 5.77 8.18 -10.83
CA LYS A 28 6.24 8.47 -9.47
C LYS A 28 5.26 9.38 -8.74
N GLU A 29 4.83 10.48 -9.36
CA GLU A 29 3.85 11.42 -8.79
C GLU A 29 2.51 10.74 -8.51
N GLY A 30 2.03 9.89 -9.42
CA GLY A 30 0.81 9.11 -9.19
C GLY A 30 0.92 8.17 -7.98
N TRP A 31 2.07 7.52 -7.80
CA TRP A 31 2.32 6.67 -6.62
C TRP A 31 2.52 7.48 -5.33
N GLN A 32 3.13 8.67 -5.40
CA GLN A 32 3.28 9.56 -4.24
C GLN A 32 1.90 10.04 -3.77
N LEU A 33 1.05 10.50 -4.70
CA LEU A 33 -0.32 10.90 -4.40
C LEU A 33 -1.14 9.73 -3.82
N THR A 34 -0.95 8.52 -4.37
CA THR A 34 -1.60 7.31 -3.85
C THR A 34 -1.13 7.00 -2.43
N GLY A 35 0.17 7.13 -2.16
CA GLY A 35 0.74 6.98 -0.82
C GLY A 35 0.19 8.02 0.16
N GLU A 36 0.17 9.29 -0.22
CA GLU A 36 -0.35 10.39 0.61
C GLU A 36 -1.81 10.14 1.00
N ASN A 37 -2.67 9.89 0.01
CA ASN A 37 -4.07 9.58 0.25
C ASN A 37 -4.24 8.29 1.06
N GLY A 38 -3.40 7.27 0.80
CA GLY A 38 -3.38 6.02 1.56
C GLY A 38 -3.04 6.25 3.04
N ALA A 39 -2.07 7.10 3.34
CA ALA A 39 -1.70 7.45 4.71
C ALA A 39 -2.84 8.16 5.44
N ILE A 40 -3.49 9.12 4.78
CA ILE A 40 -4.64 9.87 5.33
C ILE A 40 -5.79 8.91 5.64
N VAL A 41 -6.21 8.10 4.66
CA VAL A 41 -7.34 7.17 4.82
C VAL A 41 -7.05 6.14 5.90
N SER A 42 -5.85 5.56 5.92
CA SER A 42 -5.47 4.58 6.94
C SER A 42 -5.47 5.21 8.35
N SER A 43 -5.00 6.45 8.49
CA SER A 43 -5.01 7.16 9.77
C SER A 43 -6.45 7.43 10.25
N LEU A 44 -7.36 7.80 9.35
CA LEU A 44 -8.78 7.98 9.67
C LEU A 44 -9.42 6.66 10.12
N LEU A 45 -9.16 5.56 9.41
CA LEU A 45 -9.67 4.23 9.79
C LEU A 45 -9.13 3.77 11.14
N ALA A 46 -7.86 4.03 11.45
CA ALA A 46 -7.30 3.77 12.77
C ALA A 46 -7.98 4.59 13.87
N GLY A 47 -8.29 5.87 13.60
CA GLY A 47 -9.06 6.73 14.50
C GLY A 47 -10.48 6.19 14.76
N VAL A 48 -11.18 5.77 13.71
CA VAL A 48 -12.51 5.12 13.83
C VAL A 48 -12.40 3.84 14.65
N ALA A 49 -11.39 3.00 14.40
CA ALA A 49 -11.16 1.79 15.19
C ALA A 49 -10.92 2.09 16.68
N ALA A 50 -10.17 3.14 17.00
CA ALA A 50 -9.94 3.57 18.38
C ALA A 50 -11.22 4.07 19.06
N GLN A 51 -12.06 4.83 18.35
CA GLN A 51 -13.35 5.28 18.85
C GLN A 51 -14.30 4.11 19.11
N LEU A 52 -14.41 3.18 18.16
CA LEU A 52 -15.21 1.96 18.29
C LEU A 52 -14.70 1.09 19.45
N LEU A 53 -13.39 0.99 19.64
CA LEU A 53 -12.81 0.28 20.77
C LEU A 53 -13.24 0.89 22.12
N GLY A 54 -13.27 2.22 22.22
CA GLY A 54 -13.77 2.93 23.41
C GLY A 54 -15.23 2.61 23.68
N PHE A 55 -16.06 2.61 22.65
CA PHE A 55 -17.47 2.25 22.71
C PHE A 55 -17.65 0.77 23.14
N PHE A 56 -17.07 -0.17 22.40
CA PHE A 56 -17.20 -1.61 22.61
C PHE A 56 -16.54 -2.15 23.89
N LYS A 57 -15.75 -1.35 24.59
CA LYS A 57 -15.24 -1.70 25.93
C LYS A 57 -16.23 -1.39 27.03
N SER A 58 -17.19 -0.50 26.81
CA SER A 58 -18.22 -0.19 27.80
C SER A 58 -19.14 -1.39 28.00
N THR A 59 -19.37 -1.76 29.26
CA THR A 59 -20.32 -2.83 29.62
C THR A 59 -21.74 -2.49 29.23
N ASP A 60 -22.07 -1.20 29.14
CA ASP A 60 -23.42 -0.73 28.80
C ASP A 60 -23.73 -0.87 27.30
N SER A 61 -22.72 -1.18 26.48
CA SER A 61 -22.89 -1.34 25.03
C SER A 61 -23.45 -2.70 24.62
N TYR A 62 -23.60 -3.63 25.57
CA TYR A 62 -24.09 -4.99 25.31
C TYR A 62 -25.26 -5.32 26.22
N GLN A 63 -26.38 -5.73 25.63
CA GLN A 63 -27.54 -6.23 26.35
C GLN A 63 -27.75 -7.72 26.10
N HIS A 64 -27.31 -8.23 24.94
CA HIS A 64 -27.62 -9.58 24.47
C HIS A 64 -26.36 -10.41 24.13
N ALA A 65 -25.20 -9.78 23.96
CA ALA A 65 -23.97 -10.47 23.56
C ALA A 65 -23.35 -11.31 24.68
N GLY A 66 -22.91 -12.52 24.32
CA GLY A 66 -22.09 -13.36 25.21
C GLY A 66 -20.65 -12.85 25.33
N ASN A 67 -20.00 -13.15 26.47
CA ASN A 67 -18.62 -12.75 26.79
C ASN A 67 -17.59 -13.07 25.69
N GLY A 68 -17.78 -14.17 24.94
CA GLY A 68 -16.89 -14.55 23.84
C GLY A 68 -16.97 -13.61 22.64
N LEU A 69 -18.18 -13.18 22.27
CA LEU A 69 -18.41 -12.30 21.14
C LEU A 69 -17.93 -10.87 21.42
N GLN A 70 -18.14 -10.38 22.64
CA GLN A 70 -17.59 -9.11 23.10
C GLN A 70 -16.05 -9.08 23.00
N ARG A 71 -15.39 -10.14 23.48
CA ARG A 71 -13.92 -10.26 23.36
C ARG A 71 -13.47 -10.27 21.90
N PHE A 72 -14.18 -11.00 21.05
CA PHE A 72 -13.89 -11.02 19.61
C PHE A 72 -13.98 -9.61 19.00
N ILE A 73 -15.07 -8.87 19.25
CA ILE A 73 -15.26 -7.49 18.75
C ILE A 73 -14.11 -6.58 19.19
N VAL A 74 -13.78 -6.60 20.49
CA VAL A 74 -12.69 -5.78 21.06
C VAL A 74 -11.33 -6.14 20.43
N VAL A 75 -11.04 -7.43 20.28
CA VAL A 75 -9.83 -7.89 19.61
C VAL A 75 -9.82 -7.39 18.16
N SER A 76 -10.90 -7.59 17.39
CA SER A 76 -11.00 -7.12 16.02
C SER A 76 -10.73 -5.62 15.87
N CYS A 77 -11.18 -4.78 16.81
CA CYS A 77 -10.84 -3.34 16.81
C CYS A 77 -9.35 -3.07 17.03
N TYR A 78 -8.69 -3.80 17.92
CA TYR A 78 -7.23 -3.69 18.10
C TYR A 78 -6.47 -4.07 16.82
N TRP A 79 -6.85 -5.16 16.18
CA TRP A 79 -6.24 -5.59 14.92
C TRP A 79 -6.49 -4.57 13.81
N ALA A 80 -7.71 -4.04 13.69
CA ALA A 80 -8.03 -2.99 12.74
C ALA A 80 -7.16 -1.75 12.93
N MET A 81 -6.99 -1.31 14.18
CA MET A 81 -6.14 -0.16 14.50
C MET A 81 -4.67 -0.42 14.14
N ILE A 82 -4.10 -1.56 14.57
CA ILE A 82 -2.69 -1.91 14.30
C ILE A 82 -2.43 -2.01 12.79
N PHE A 83 -3.30 -2.67 12.05
CA PHE A 83 -3.14 -2.83 10.61
C PHE A 83 -3.25 -1.49 9.86
N ASN A 84 -4.21 -0.63 10.22
CA ASN A 84 -4.34 0.68 9.60
C ASN A 84 -3.15 1.60 9.95
N ILE A 85 -2.62 1.57 11.17
CA ILE A 85 -1.38 2.28 11.53
C ILE A 85 -0.21 1.75 10.70
N GLY A 86 -0.08 0.43 10.56
CA GLY A 86 0.94 -0.21 9.72
C GLY A 86 0.85 0.21 8.26
N ALA A 87 -0.37 0.32 7.71
CA ALA A 87 -0.61 0.84 6.37
C ALA A 87 -0.21 2.32 6.21
N ALA A 88 -0.48 3.16 7.22
CA ALA A 88 -0.05 4.55 7.22
C ALA A 88 1.48 4.67 7.22
N ILE A 89 2.17 3.93 8.10
CA ILE A 89 3.64 3.89 8.15
C ILE A 89 4.21 3.41 6.81
N SER A 90 3.66 2.34 6.25
CA SER A 90 4.08 1.79 4.96
C SER A 90 3.91 2.79 3.82
N SER A 91 2.88 3.65 3.90
CA SER A 91 2.65 4.72 2.93
C SER A 91 3.77 5.76 2.98
N PHE A 92 4.25 6.14 4.16
CA PHE A 92 5.41 7.02 4.30
C PHE A 92 6.68 6.37 3.77
N VAL A 93 6.94 5.10 4.12
CA VAL A 93 8.10 4.36 3.60
C VAL A 93 8.06 4.28 2.06
N MET A 94 6.88 4.07 1.48
CA MET A 94 6.69 4.06 0.04
C MET A 94 6.97 5.44 -0.58
N MET A 95 6.50 6.53 0.03
CA MET A 95 6.76 7.90 -0.41
C MET A 95 8.24 8.27 -0.35
N ASP A 96 8.93 7.88 0.73
CA ASP A 96 10.38 8.09 0.89
C ASP A 96 11.15 7.33 -0.18
N TYR A 97 10.80 6.06 -0.40
CA TYR A 97 11.41 5.24 -1.45
C TYR A 97 11.21 5.84 -2.85
N LEU A 98 10.03 6.39 -3.13
CA LEU A 98 9.76 7.10 -4.39
C LEU A 98 10.60 8.39 -4.52
N GLY A 99 10.85 9.06 -3.40
CA GLY A 99 11.73 10.23 -3.32
C GLY A 99 13.18 9.93 -3.70
N GLU A 100 13.65 8.70 -3.50
CA GLU A 100 15.01 8.26 -3.83
C GLU A 100 15.18 7.79 -5.29
N VAL A 101 14.09 7.56 -6.02
CA VAL A 101 14.14 7.11 -7.43
C VAL A 101 15.03 7.98 -8.33
N PRO A 102 14.99 9.33 -8.29
CA PRO A 102 15.91 10.18 -9.05
C PRO A 102 17.38 9.91 -8.75
N TYR A 103 17.71 9.68 -7.48
CA TYR A 103 19.07 9.43 -7.03
C TYR A 103 19.58 8.08 -7.56
N TYR A 104 18.75 7.03 -7.48
CA TYR A 104 19.10 5.72 -8.02
C TYR A 104 19.22 5.71 -9.53
N ALA A 105 18.31 6.40 -10.22
CA ALA A 105 18.36 6.58 -11.67
C ALA A 105 19.65 7.29 -12.11
N ALA A 106 20.09 8.32 -11.40
CA ALA A 106 21.33 9.04 -11.70
C ALA A 106 22.62 8.21 -11.46
N LYS A 107 22.55 7.18 -10.61
CA LYS A 107 23.67 6.29 -10.26
C LYS A 107 23.81 5.10 -11.22
N ASN A 108 22.77 4.77 -11.98
CA ASN A 108 22.76 3.62 -12.86
C ASN A 108 23.46 3.93 -14.18
N PRO A 109 24.57 3.26 -14.54
CA PRO A 109 25.37 3.60 -15.72
C PRO A 109 24.58 3.51 -17.03
N ASP A 110 23.68 2.53 -17.16
CA ASP A 110 22.82 2.35 -18.34
C ASP A 110 21.88 3.56 -18.55
N THR A 111 21.36 4.14 -17.48
CA THR A 111 20.51 5.34 -17.51
C THR A 111 21.34 6.63 -17.71
N LYS A 112 22.63 6.58 -17.38
CA LYS A 112 23.53 7.74 -17.33
C LYS A 112 24.21 8.03 -18.67
N GLU A 113 24.51 7.00 -19.45
CA GLU A 113 25.14 7.11 -20.76
C GLU A 113 24.13 7.38 -21.87
N ASN A 114 22.93 6.80 -21.78
CA ASN A 114 21.87 7.08 -22.74
C ASN A 114 20.47 6.93 -22.09
N PRO A 115 19.91 8.01 -21.51
CA PRO A 115 18.60 7.97 -20.87
C PRO A 115 17.48 7.59 -21.86
N GLU A 116 17.70 7.82 -23.15
CA GLU A 116 16.81 7.41 -24.25
C GLU A 116 17.04 5.97 -24.73
N ALA A 117 18.14 5.29 -24.39
CA ALA A 117 18.34 3.86 -24.66
C ALA A 117 17.95 2.95 -23.49
N ALA A 118 17.82 3.50 -22.28
CA ALA A 118 17.21 2.79 -21.15
C ALA A 118 15.70 2.55 -21.37
N LEU A 119 15.07 3.43 -22.14
CA LEU A 119 13.81 3.18 -22.82
C LEU A 119 14.17 2.58 -24.19
N PRO A 120 13.56 1.50 -24.67
CA PRO A 120 13.76 1.06 -26.04
C PRO A 120 13.42 2.23 -26.97
N GLU A 121 14.38 2.65 -27.80
CA GLU A 121 14.14 3.58 -28.89
C GLU A 121 12.90 3.07 -29.66
N ILE A 122 11.86 3.89 -29.68
CA ILE A 122 10.62 3.67 -30.45
C ILE A 122 9.68 2.60 -29.83
N GLY A 123 8.90 3.05 -28.84
CA GLY A 123 7.43 2.87 -28.89
C GLY A 123 6.80 1.77 -28.05
N ARG A 124 7.53 0.77 -27.53
CA ARG A 124 6.93 -0.28 -26.68
C ARG A 124 7.89 -0.80 -25.62
N VAL A 125 7.58 -0.52 -24.35
CA VAL A 125 8.14 -1.27 -23.22
C VAL A 125 7.15 -2.38 -22.88
N PRO A 126 7.48 -3.67 -23.06
CA PRO A 126 6.67 -4.74 -22.53
C PRO A 126 6.74 -4.69 -21.00
N GLY A 127 5.69 -4.21 -20.35
CA GLY A 127 5.63 -4.13 -18.89
C GLY A 127 4.57 -3.18 -18.36
N THR A 128 4.20 -3.36 -17.10
CA THR A 128 3.32 -2.43 -16.38
C THR A 128 4.11 -1.19 -15.94
N ALA A 129 3.41 -0.09 -15.62
CA ALA A 129 4.01 1.11 -15.04
C ALA A 129 4.89 0.80 -13.80
N ASN A 130 4.50 -0.23 -13.02
CA ASN A 130 5.27 -0.71 -11.87
C ASN A 130 6.59 -1.36 -12.28
N HIS A 131 6.62 -2.09 -13.38
CA HIS A 131 7.85 -2.70 -13.89
C HIS A 131 8.87 -1.64 -14.33
N LEU A 132 8.38 -0.58 -14.96
CA LEU A 132 9.19 0.60 -15.31
C LEU A 132 9.76 1.25 -14.04
N LEU A 133 8.91 1.55 -13.06
CA LEU A 133 9.35 2.17 -11.81
C LEU A 133 10.42 1.33 -11.08
N GLN A 134 10.22 0.01 -11.00
CA GLN A 134 11.17 -0.93 -10.39
C GLN A 134 12.53 -0.95 -11.08
N ARG A 135 12.56 -0.77 -12.40
CA ARG A 135 13.82 -0.71 -13.17
C ARG A 135 14.62 0.55 -12.85
N TYR A 136 13.96 1.67 -12.60
CA TYR A 136 14.59 2.94 -12.24
C TYR A 136 14.96 3.04 -10.75
N SER A 137 14.24 2.33 -9.87
CA SER A 137 14.49 2.34 -8.42
C SER A 137 15.63 1.41 -7.97
N GLY A 138 16.12 0.55 -8.85
CA GLY A 138 17.30 -0.30 -8.61
C GLY A 138 17.08 -1.50 -7.67
N SER A 139 15.87 -1.68 -7.12
CA SER A 139 15.53 -2.84 -6.28
C SER A 139 14.06 -3.27 -6.43
N PRO A 140 13.73 -4.14 -7.41
CA PRO A 140 12.36 -4.59 -7.65
C PRO A 140 11.76 -5.33 -6.45
N GLY A 141 12.57 -6.10 -5.71
CA GLY A 141 12.12 -6.89 -4.57
C GLY A 141 11.69 -6.05 -3.38
N ILE A 142 12.40 -4.94 -3.10
CA ILE A 142 12.07 -4.05 -1.98
C ILE A 142 10.75 -3.34 -2.26
N TRP A 143 10.58 -2.79 -3.47
CA TRP A 143 9.33 -2.15 -3.87
C TRP A 143 8.14 -3.10 -3.75
N PHE A 144 8.26 -4.32 -4.28
CA PHE A 144 7.21 -5.33 -4.16
C PHE A 144 6.86 -5.65 -2.70
N CYS A 145 7.87 -5.78 -1.84
CA CYS A 145 7.66 -6.04 -0.41
C CYS A 145 6.91 -4.89 0.29
N ILE A 146 7.32 -3.64 0.05
CA ILE A 146 6.67 -2.44 0.61
C ILE A 146 5.22 -2.34 0.13
N SER A 147 4.99 -2.44 -1.18
CA SER A 147 3.64 -2.34 -1.74
C SER A 147 2.73 -3.49 -1.26
N LEU A 148 3.26 -4.71 -1.13
CA LEU A 148 2.51 -5.85 -0.62
C LEU A 148 2.17 -5.68 0.86
N HIS A 149 3.14 -5.28 1.68
CA HIS A 149 2.90 -5.01 3.10
C HIS A 149 1.86 -3.90 3.29
N TRP A 150 1.99 -2.79 2.55
CA TRP A 150 1.01 -1.70 2.55
C TRP A 150 -0.39 -2.18 2.21
N LEU A 151 -0.54 -2.89 1.07
CA LEU A 151 -1.84 -3.34 0.58
C LEU A 151 -2.48 -4.38 1.52
N THR A 152 -1.68 -5.32 2.04
CA THR A 152 -2.17 -6.34 2.98
C THR A 152 -2.61 -5.73 4.30
N CYS A 153 -1.84 -4.80 4.87
CA CYS A 153 -2.21 -4.08 6.08
C CYS A 153 -3.50 -3.27 5.88
N LEU A 154 -3.59 -2.49 4.80
CA LEU A 154 -4.79 -1.70 4.52
C LEU A 154 -6.03 -2.60 4.39
N PHE A 155 -5.93 -3.66 3.60
CA PHE A 155 -7.03 -4.57 3.36
C PHE A 155 -7.47 -5.33 4.62
N LEU A 156 -6.51 -5.89 5.37
CA LEU A 156 -6.80 -6.56 6.64
C LEU A 156 -7.36 -5.60 7.69
N GLY A 157 -6.89 -4.35 7.72
CA GLY A 157 -7.43 -3.30 8.58
C GLY A 157 -8.89 -2.99 8.28
N ILE A 158 -9.26 -2.84 7.01
CA ILE A 158 -10.66 -2.64 6.59
C ILE A 158 -11.52 -3.86 6.92
N LEU A 159 -11.06 -5.07 6.59
CA LEU A 159 -11.82 -6.29 6.85
C LEU A 159 -12.07 -6.52 8.34
N THR A 160 -11.06 -6.34 9.18
CA THR A 160 -11.20 -6.49 10.64
C THR A 160 -12.15 -5.45 11.24
N LEU A 161 -12.15 -4.23 10.71
CA LEU A 161 -13.10 -3.19 11.11
C LEU A 161 -14.54 -3.55 10.72
N ILE A 162 -14.76 -4.01 9.48
CA ILE A 162 -16.07 -4.48 9.01
C ILE A 162 -16.54 -5.67 9.85
N MET A 163 -15.66 -6.63 10.15
CA MET A 163 -15.99 -7.79 11.00
C MET A 163 -16.42 -7.37 12.41
N ALA A 164 -15.75 -6.39 13.02
CA ALA A 164 -16.13 -5.87 14.34
C ALA A 164 -17.54 -5.26 14.32
N ILE A 165 -17.84 -4.43 13.32
CA ILE A 165 -19.15 -3.80 13.15
C ILE A 165 -20.24 -4.84 12.90
N MET A 166 -19.99 -5.78 11.98
CA MET A 166 -20.95 -6.85 11.66
C MET A 166 -21.23 -7.74 12.86
N ALA A 167 -20.19 -8.11 13.64
CA ALA A 167 -20.35 -8.89 14.85
C ALA A 167 -21.21 -8.16 15.89
N TYR A 168 -21.02 -6.85 16.06
CA TYR A 168 -21.84 -6.03 16.95
C TYR A 168 -23.30 -5.96 16.49
N VAL A 169 -23.54 -5.59 15.23
CA VAL A 169 -24.90 -5.49 14.65
C VAL A 169 -25.63 -6.83 14.74
N TRP A 170 -24.93 -7.93 14.53
CA TRP A 170 -25.55 -9.24 14.63
C TRP A 170 -25.92 -9.62 16.08
N ALA A 171 -25.17 -9.13 17.06
CA ALA A 171 -25.38 -9.41 18.47
C ALA A 171 -26.52 -8.59 19.08
N GLU A 172 -26.50 -7.28 18.86
CA GLU A 172 -27.33 -6.33 19.62
C GLU A 172 -28.50 -5.75 18.82
N GLU A 173 -28.38 -5.64 17.50
CA GLU A 173 -29.36 -4.87 16.73
C GLU A 173 -30.56 -5.69 16.25
N VAL A 174 -31.62 -4.98 15.88
CA VAL A 174 -32.84 -5.56 15.31
C VAL A 174 -32.63 -6.08 13.88
N LEU A 175 -33.51 -6.99 13.44
CA LEU A 175 -33.38 -7.70 12.15
C LEU A 175 -33.19 -6.76 10.94
N TRP A 176 -33.91 -5.64 10.89
CA TRP A 176 -33.79 -4.69 9.78
C TRP A 176 -32.38 -4.12 9.64
N MET A 177 -31.72 -3.78 10.76
CA MET A 177 -30.35 -3.28 10.74
C MET A 177 -29.35 -4.35 10.30
N LYS A 178 -29.60 -5.62 10.64
CA LYS A 178 -28.77 -6.74 10.16
C LYS A 178 -28.83 -6.87 8.65
N LEU A 179 -30.04 -6.81 8.08
CA LEU A 179 -30.25 -6.92 6.64
C LEU A 179 -29.62 -5.75 5.87
N THR A 180 -29.81 -4.52 6.34
CA THR A 180 -29.24 -3.33 5.68
C THR A 180 -27.71 -3.34 5.75
N THR A 181 -27.14 -3.68 6.91
CA THR A 181 -25.68 -3.70 7.09
C THR A 181 -25.04 -4.83 6.29
N LEU A 182 -25.69 -5.99 6.18
CA LEU A 182 -25.22 -7.09 5.32
C LEU A 182 -25.23 -6.67 3.84
N GLY A 183 -26.32 -6.05 3.37
CA GLY A 183 -26.42 -5.57 2.00
C GLY A 183 -25.36 -4.52 1.66
N ALA A 184 -25.14 -3.55 2.56
CA ALA A 184 -24.10 -2.54 2.40
C ALA A 184 -22.69 -3.16 2.40
N THR A 185 -22.43 -4.14 3.27
CA THR A 185 -21.15 -4.84 3.33
C THR A 185 -20.86 -5.60 2.04
N MET A 186 -21.85 -6.31 1.50
CA MET A 186 -21.73 -6.99 0.20
C MET A 186 -21.43 -5.99 -0.92
N TRP A 187 -22.13 -4.85 -0.94
CA TRP A 187 -21.91 -3.81 -1.94
C TRP A 187 -20.49 -3.23 -1.91
N ILE A 188 -19.90 -3.09 -0.71
CA ILE A 188 -18.54 -2.54 -0.55
C ILE A 188 -17.47 -3.60 -0.89
N VAL A 189 -17.66 -4.84 -0.42
CA VAL A 189 -16.64 -5.88 -0.49
C VAL A 189 -16.56 -6.54 -1.87
N ILE A 190 -17.69 -6.71 -2.57
CA ILE A 190 -17.75 -7.48 -3.83
C ILE A 190 -17.02 -6.80 -5.01
N PRO A 191 -17.19 -5.49 -5.29
CA PRO A 191 -16.61 -4.87 -6.49
C PRO A 191 -15.09 -5.01 -6.61
N PRO A 192 -14.28 -4.84 -5.54
CA PRO A 192 -12.84 -5.12 -5.58
C PRO A 192 -12.50 -6.53 -6.08
N PHE A 193 -13.21 -7.56 -5.63
CA PHE A 193 -12.95 -8.94 -6.07
C PHE A 193 -13.39 -9.17 -7.51
N ILE A 194 -14.51 -8.59 -7.94
CA ILE A 194 -14.96 -8.68 -9.34
C ILE A 194 -13.94 -8.02 -10.27
N LEU A 195 -13.46 -6.82 -9.91
CA LEU A 195 -12.47 -6.10 -10.71
C LEU A 195 -11.17 -6.89 -10.86
N VAL A 196 -10.67 -7.48 -9.76
CA VAL A 196 -9.47 -8.34 -9.81
C VAL A 196 -9.72 -9.59 -10.65
N ALA A 197 -10.88 -10.23 -10.52
CA ALA A 197 -11.23 -11.41 -11.32
C ALA A 197 -11.36 -11.07 -12.81
N TRP A 198 -11.90 -9.90 -13.14
CA TRP A 198 -12.06 -9.42 -14.51
C TRP A 198 -10.70 -9.05 -15.13
N GLN A 199 -9.82 -8.37 -14.39
CA GLN A 199 -8.46 -8.06 -14.85
C GLN A 199 -7.59 -9.31 -15.08
N ARG A 200 -7.89 -10.44 -14.45
CA ARG A 200 -7.18 -11.70 -14.72
C ARG A 200 -7.69 -12.44 -15.95
N ARG A 201 -8.89 -12.10 -16.45
CA ARG A 201 -9.51 -12.74 -17.63
C ARG A 201 -9.15 -12.04 -18.94
N ASN A 202 -8.81 -10.76 -18.89
CA ASN A 202 -8.43 -9.93 -20.05
C ASN A 202 -6.92 -9.66 -20.04
#